data_AF-A0A354EW66-F1
#
_entry.id   AF-A0A354EW66-F1
#
_cell.length_a   1.000
_cell.length_b   1.000
_cell.length_c   1.000
_cell.angle_alpha   90.00
_cell.angle_beta   90.00
_cell.angle_gamma   90.00
#
_symmetry.space_group_name_H-M   'P 1'
#
loop_
_entity.id
_entity.type
_entity.pdbx_description
1 polymer ?
#
loop_
_entity_poly.entity_id
_entity_poly.type
_entity_poly.pdbx_seq_one_letter_code
_entity_poly.pdbx_strand_id
1 'polypeptide(L)'
;MIASRMMVAVGASALALAACGDKDSTKKTGAPAAPAASAPTPAAAPVLQIASETKSFRDWSATCGNDGTCWAFGFTSGFNGGWVRIMLDPGPDARPQVVFGYWPHDDAKGPADRKS
;
A
#
# COMPACT_ATOMS: atom_id res chain seq x y z
N MET A 1 8.93 -32.13 -40.51
CA MET A 1 8.71 -33.50 -39.99
C MET A 1 8.95 -33.48 -38.50
N ILE A 2 7.96 -33.97 -37.75
CA ILE A 2 7.86 -33.99 -36.29
C ILE A 2 8.74 -35.12 -35.74
N ALA A 3 9.46 -34.86 -34.65
CA ALA A 3 9.89 -35.92 -33.75
C ALA A 3 9.83 -35.42 -32.31
N SER A 4 8.64 -35.53 -31.72
CA SER A 4 8.42 -35.47 -30.29
C SER A 4 9.19 -36.58 -29.57
N ARG A 5 9.83 -36.26 -28.46
CA ARG A 5 9.93 -37.17 -27.31
C ARG A 5 9.44 -36.44 -26.06
N MET A 6 8.25 -36.85 -25.64
CA MET A 6 7.65 -36.59 -24.33
C MET A 6 8.38 -37.38 -23.22
N MET A 7 8.09 -36.97 -21.98
CA MET A 7 8.33 -37.61 -20.67
C MET A 7 9.66 -37.26 -19.99
N VAL A 8 9.75 -36.91 -18.71
CA VAL A 8 8.82 -36.90 -17.55
C VAL A 8 9.54 -36.10 -16.45
N ALA A 9 8.80 -35.35 -15.60
CA ALA A 9 9.04 -35.29 -14.15
C ALA A 9 7.96 -34.45 -13.46
N VAL A 10 7.11 -35.16 -12.72
CA VAL A 10 6.11 -34.66 -11.78
C VAL A 10 6.80 -33.97 -10.61
N GLY A 11 6.25 -32.84 -10.17
CA GLY A 11 6.69 -32.12 -8.97
C GLY A 11 5.61 -31.19 -8.45
N ALA A 12 4.42 -31.72 -8.15
CA ALA A 12 3.36 -30.99 -7.46
C ALA A 12 3.77 -30.76 -6.00
N SER A 13 4.28 -29.57 -5.68
CA SER A 13 4.46 -29.12 -4.30
C SER A 13 3.22 -28.33 -3.86
N ALA A 14 2.20 -29.06 -3.44
CA ALA A 14 1.08 -28.51 -2.69
C ALA A 14 1.54 -28.28 -1.24
N LEU A 15 1.95 -27.05 -0.92
CA LEU A 15 2.06 -26.63 0.48
C LEU A 15 0.68 -26.23 0.97
N ALA A 16 0.19 -27.03 1.90
CA ALA A 16 -1.14 -27.00 2.47
C ALA A 16 -1.51 -25.62 3.06
N LEU A 17 -2.74 -25.20 2.77
CA LEU A 17 -3.47 -24.17 3.50
C LEU A 17 -3.66 -24.65 4.95
N ALA A 18 -2.80 -24.20 5.86
CA ALA A 18 -3.03 -24.36 7.28
C ALA A 18 -4.10 -23.36 7.75
N ALA A 19 -5.30 -23.91 7.97
CA ALA A 19 -6.33 -23.52 8.91
C ALA A 19 -6.93 -22.09 8.85
N CYS A 20 -8.14 -22.03 8.28
CA CYS A 20 -9.24 -21.26 8.86
C CYS A 20 -9.68 -21.87 10.20
N GLY A 21 -10.13 -21.02 11.14
CA GLY A 21 -10.76 -21.39 12.43
C GLY A 21 -9.80 -21.19 13.60
N ASP A 22 -10.07 -20.37 14.61
CA ASP A 22 -11.32 -20.33 15.37
C ASP A 22 -11.99 -18.96 15.46
N LYS A 23 -13.31 -19.02 15.27
CA LYS A 23 -14.25 -17.92 15.46
C LYS A 23 -15.00 -18.19 16.76
N ASP A 24 -14.31 -18.18 17.89
CA ASP A 24 -14.95 -18.25 19.20
C ASP A 24 -15.55 -16.91 19.57
N SER A 25 -16.80 -16.74 19.13
CA SER A 25 -17.68 -15.65 19.53
C SER A 25 -18.31 -15.96 20.89
N THR A 26 -17.52 -15.97 21.96
CA THR A 26 -18.08 -15.93 23.32
C THR A 26 -18.43 -14.50 23.69
N LYS A 27 -19.70 -14.17 23.46
CA LYS A 27 -20.40 -12.98 23.93
C LYS A 27 -20.28 -12.90 25.47
N LYS A 28 -19.34 -12.10 25.98
CA LYS A 28 -19.32 -11.74 27.40
C LYS A 28 -20.09 -10.45 27.61
N THR A 29 -21.25 -10.60 28.24
CA THR A 29 -22.14 -9.53 28.69
C THR A 29 -21.42 -8.61 29.69
N GLY A 30 -21.45 -7.30 29.39
CA GLY A 30 -21.55 -6.20 30.35
C GLY A 30 -20.50 -6.09 31.44
N ALA A 31 -19.42 -5.33 31.17
CA ALA A 31 -18.71 -4.54 32.17
C ALA A 31 -18.41 -3.17 31.55
N PRO A 32 -18.44 -2.05 32.29
CA PRO A 32 -18.06 -0.74 31.75
C PRO A 32 -16.64 -0.84 31.21
N ALA A 33 -16.46 -0.52 29.93
CA ALA A 33 -15.13 -0.45 29.33
C ALA A 33 -14.34 0.62 30.09
N ALA A 34 -13.22 0.23 30.70
CA ALA A 34 -12.21 1.17 31.13
C ALA A 34 -11.82 2.03 29.91
N PRO A 35 -11.58 3.35 30.08
CA PRO A 35 -11.15 4.19 28.97
C PRO A 35 -9.95 3.52 28.31
N ALA A 36 -10.04 3.32 26.99
CA ALA A 36 -8.96 2.78 26.20
C ALA A 36 -7.70 3.59 26.51
N ALA A 37 -6.68 2.94 27.07
CA ALA A 37 -5.38 3.56 27.25
C ALA A 37 -4.96 4.08 25.88
N SER A 38 -4.79 5.40 25.78
CA SER A 38 -4.33 6.03 24.56
C SER A 38 -3.02 5.33 24.16
N ALA A 39 -3.02 4.72 22.97
CA ALA A 39 -1.80 4.15 22.44
C ALA A 39 -0.73 5.25 22.46
N PRO A 40 0.50 4.95 22.94
CA PRO A 40 1.54 5.95 22.96
C PRO A 40 1.75 6.49 21.55
N THR A 41 1.67 7.81 21.41
CA THR A 41 2.03 8.47 20.15
C THR A 41 3.46 8.06 19.82
N PRO A 42 3.74 7.54 18.62
CA PRO A 42 5.10 7.22 18.22
C PRO A 42 5.98 8.45 18.43
N ALA A 43 7.11 8.28 19.10
CA ALA A 43 8.10 9.34 19.20
C ALA A 43 8.50 9.76 17.78
N ALA A 44 8.49 11.06 17.50
CA ALA A 44 8.90 11.58 16.20
C ALA A 44 10.30 11.05 15.87
N ALA A 45 10.46 10.48 14.68
CA ALA A 45 11.76 10.02 14.21
C ALA A 45 12.76 11.19 14.27
N PRO A 46 14.05 10.93 14.56
CA PRO A 46 15.08 11.96 14.50
C PRO A 46 14.98 12.67 13.15
N VAL A 47 14.91 14.00 13.16
CA VAL A 47 14.98 14.78 11.91
C VAL A 47 16.36 14.52 11.32
N LEU A 48 16.43 13.63 10.35
CA LEU A 48 17.64 13.40 9.60
C LEU A 48 17.98 14.74 8.94
N GLN A 49 19.24 15.17 9.02
CA GLN A 49 19.68 16.40 8.36
C GLN A 49 19.85 16.16 6.85
N ILE A 50 18.87 15.48 6.24
CA ILE A 50 18.81 15.14 4.83
C ILE A 50 17.82 16.12 4.20
N ALA A 51 18.19 16.71 3.08
CA ALA A 51 17.29 17.58 2.33
C ALA A 51 16.17 16.74 1.71
N SER A 52 14.96 17.30 1.67
CA SER A 52 13.84 16.66 1.00
C SER A 52 14.13 16.68 -0.50
N GLU A 53 13.98 15.53 -1.12
CA GLU A 53 14.22 15.36 -2.55
C GLU A 53 12.98 14.83 -3.22
N THR A 54 12.69 15.36 -4.40
CA THR A 54 11.63 14.86 -5.28
C THR A 54 12.22 14.44 -6.61
N LYS A 55 11.82 13.25 -7.08
CA LYS A 55 12.20 12.72 -8.37
C LYS A 55 10.96 12.38 -9.19
N SER A 56 10.92 12.94 -10.39
CA SER A 56 9.90 12.62 -11.38
C SER A 56 10.35 11.47 -12.27
N PHE A 57 9.43 10.56 -12.54
CA PHE A 57 9.49 9.54 -13.57
C PHE A 57 8.33 9.78 -14.53
N ARG A 58 8.17 8.97 -15.58
CA ARG A 58 7.15 9.21 -16.62
C ARG A 58 5.75 9.42 -16.03
N ASP A 59 5.26 8.42 -15.29
CA ASP A 59 3.88 8.39 -14.75
C ASP A 59 3.86 8.51 -13.21
N TRP A 60 5.00 8.85 -12.59
CA TRP A 60 5.20 8.82 -11.15
C TRP A 60 5.99 10.02 -10.64
N SER A 61 5.68 10.45 -9.43
CA SER A 61 6.53 11.33 -8.63
C SER A 61 6.83 10.65 -7.30
N ALA A 62 8.08 10.66 -6.88
CA ALA A 62 8.50 10.17 -5.57
C ALA A 62 9.20 11.29 -4.80
N THR A 63 8.84 11.44 -3.53
CA THR A 63 9.45 12.42 -2.63
C THR A 63 9.86 11.73 -1.34
N CYS A 64 11.07 12.04 -0.86
CA CYS A 64 11.50 11.68 0.48
C CYS A 64 11.60 12.96 1.33
N GLY A 65 11.00 12.93 2.51
CA GLY A 65 11.06 14.00 3.50
C GLY A 65 12.37 13.98 4.29
N ASN A 66 12.63 15.07 5.01
CA ASN A 66 13.81 15.21 5.87
C ASN A 66 13.80 14.22 7.05
N ASP A 67 12.64 13.64 7.38
CA ASP A 67 12.47 12.63 8.43
C ASP A 67 12.78 11.20 7.92
N GLY A 68 13.15 11.05 6.65
CA GLY A 68 13.39 9.76 6.01
C GLY A 68 12.12 9.04 5.57
N THR A 69 10.93 9.63 5.77
CA THR A 69 9.68 9.09 5.23
C THR A 69 9.63 9.37 3.73
N CYS A 70 9.33 8.34 2.94
CA CYS A 70 9.19 8.48 1.48
C CYS A 70 7.76 8.19 1.03
N TRP A 71 7.30 8.92 0.02
CA TRP A 71 6.04 8.65 -0.67
C TRP A 71 6.23 8.69 -2.18
N ALA A 72 5.49 7.84 -2.89
CA ALA A 72 5.39 7.89 -4.34
C ALA A 72 3.93 7.94 -4.77
N PHE A 73 3.64 8.70 -5.81
CA PHE A 73 2.31 8.89 -6.36
C PHE A 73 2.33 8.69 -7.86
N GLY A 74 1.36 7.92 -8.38
CA GLY A 74 1.20 7.67 -9.81
C GLY A 74 -0.25 7.67 -10.23
N PHE A 75 -0.50 8.03 -11.48
CA PHE A 75 -1.82 8.03 -12.09
C PHE A 75 -1.97 6.85 -13.05
N THR A 76 -3.15 6.23 -13.09
CA THR A 76 -3.46 5.23 -14.12
C THR A 76 -3.79 5.94 -15.44
N SER A 77 -3.31 5.45 -16.57
CA SER A 77 -3.71 5.98 -17.88
C SER A 77 -5.19 5.71 -18.15
N GLY A 78 -5.97 6.74 -18.45
CA GLY A 78 -7.38 6.61 -18.86
C GLY A 78 -8.33 7.57 -18.12
N PHE A 79 -9.49 7.84 -18.72
CA PHE A 79 -10.45 8.88 -18.34
C PHE A 79 -11.15 8.70 -16.97
N ASN A 80 -10.81 7.66 -16.20
CA ASN A 80 -11.41 7.39 -14.88
C ASN A 80 -10.42 7.57 -13.71
N GLY A 81 -9.30 8.28 -13.94
CA GLY A 81 -8.57 8.98 -12.86
C GLY A 81 -8.15 8.11 -11.68
N GLY A 82 -7.79 6.85 -11.92
CA GLY A 82 -7.23 5.99 -10.89
C GLY A 82 -5.90 6.54 -10.39
N TRP A 83 -5.62 6.34 -9.11
CA TRP A 83 -4.35 6.72 -8.50
C TRP A 83 -3.80 5.61 -7.63
N VAL A 84 -2.47 5.61 -7.51
CA VAL A 84 -1.73 4.75 -6.57
C VAL A 84 -0.81 5.64 -5.74
N ARG A 85 -0.83 5.43 -4.43
CA ARG A 85 0.10 6.03 -3.46
C ARG A 85 0.85 4.94 -2.73
N ILE A 86 2.16 5.08 -2.69
CA ILE A 86 3.05 4.22 -1.91
C ILE A 86 3.63 5.08 -0.79
N MET A 87 3.68 4.57 0.43
CA MET A 87 4.33 5.19 1.58
C MET A 87 5.34 4.21 2.16
N LEU A 88 6.49 4.73 2.59
CA LEU A 88 7.56 3.95 3.19
C LEU A 88 8.10 4.71 4.40
N ASP A 89 7.99 4.08 5.56
CA ASP A 89 8.61 4.58 6.79
C ASP A 89 10.14 4.48 6.72
N PRO A 90 10.88 5.26 7.51
CA PRO A 90 12.33 5.11 7.59
C PRO A 90 12.74 3.80 8.27
N GLY A 91 13.82 3.18 7.77
CA GLY A 91 14.49 2.05 8.44
C GLY A 91 14.69 0.81 7.55
N PRO A 92 15.58 -0.11 7.94
CA PRO A 92 15.95 -1.27 7.14
C PRO A 92 14.83 -2.31 7.02
N ASP A 93 13.93 -2.36 8.01
CA ASP A 93 12.80 -3.29 8.05
C ASP A 93 11.49 -2.65 7.56
N ALA A 94 11.55 -1.42 7.04
CA ALA A 94 10.39 -0.68 6.58
C ALA A 94 9.64 -1.45 5.48
N ARG A 95 8.31 -1.44 5.59
CA ARG A 95 7.42 -2.13 4.66
C ARG A 95 6.61 -1.10 3.89
N PRO A 96 6.53 -1.20 2.55
CA PRO A 96 5.74 -0.26 1.78
C PRO A 96 4.25 -0.46 2.08
N GLN A 97 3.56 0.64 2.34
CA GLN A 97 2.11 0.69 2.38
C GLN A 97 1.61 1.18 1.02
N VAL A 98 0.79 0.38 0.36
CA VAL A 98 0.23 0.69 -0.96
C VAL A 98 -1.25 0.96 -0.80
N VAL A 99 -1.68 2.14 -1.22
CA VAL A 99 -3.08 2.56 -1.24
C VAL A 99 -3.42 2.99 -2.66
N PHE A 100 -4.61 2.65 -3.12
CA PHE A 100 -5.07 3.04 -4.45
C PHE A 100 -6.54 3.40 -4.40
N GLY A 101 -6.97 4.17 -5.37
CA GLY A 101 -8.34 4.61 -5.48
C GLY A 101 -8.66 5.11 -6.88
N TYR A 102 -9.87 5.60 -7.03
CA TYR A 102 -10.32 6.29 -8.23
C TYR A 102 -11.12 7.51 -7.79
N TRP A 103 -11.07 8.56 -8.60
CA TRP A 103 -11.98 9.70 -8.43
C TRP A 103 -13.31 9.37 -9.09
N PRO A 104 -14.46 9.66 -8.44
CA PRO A 104 -15.74 9.71 -9.14
C PRO A 104 -15.61 10.60 -10.39
N HIS A 105 -16.33 10.25 -11.45
CA HIS A 105 -16.18 10.86 -12.79
C HIS A 105 -16.25 12.40 -12.78
N ASP A 106 -17.03 12.98 -11.87
CA ASP A 106 -17.20 14.43 -11.73
C ASP A 106 -16.01 15.12 -11.05
N ASP A 107 -15.26 14.41 -10.21
CA ASP A 107 -14.09 14.91 -9.48
C ASP A 107 -12.77 14.68 -10.24
N ALA A 108 -12.78 13.80 -11.25
CA ALA A 108 -11.61 13.45 -12.06
C ALA A 108 -11.18 14.57 -13.05
N LYS A 109 -11.98 15.62 -13.20
CA LYS A 109 -11.72 16.76 -14.08
C LYS A 109 -10.60 17.66 -13.51
N GLY A 110 -9.54 17.84 -14.28
CA GLY A 110 -8.40 18.67 -13.89
C GLY A 110 -8.78 20.16 -13.83
N PRO A 111 -7.90 21.04 -13.31
CA PRO A 111 -8.14 22.48 -13.29
C PRO A 111 -8.43 23.09 -14.68
N ALA A 112 -7.97 22.45 -15.75
CA ALA A 112 -8.21 22.87 -17.13
C ALA A 112 -9.65 22.62 -17.60
N ASP A 113 -10.40 21.73 -16.93
CA ASP A 113 -11.71 21.25 -17.38
C ASP A 113 -12.88 21.97 -16.68
N ARG A 114 -12.61 22.91 -15.77
CA ARG A 114 -13.63 23.68 -15.00
C ARG A 114 -13.99 25.04 -15.63
N LYS A 115 -13.75 25.21 -16.93
CA LYS A 115 -14.20 26.37 -17.70
C LYS A 115 -15.06 25.89 -18.85
N SER A 116 -16.35 25.72 -18.60
CA SER A 116 -17.39 25.62 -19.62
C SER A 116 -18.67 26.17 -19.01
#